data_AF-A0A5C8LH39-F1
#
_entry.id   AF-A0A5C8LH39-F1
#
_cell.length_a   1.000
_cell.length_b   1.000
_cell.length_c   1.000
_cell.angle_alpha   90.00
_cell.angle_beta   90.00
_cell.angle_gamma   90.00
#
_symmetry.space_group_name_H-M   'P 1'
#
loop_
_entity.id
_entity.type
_entity.pdbx_description
1 polymer ?
#
loop_
_entity_poly.entity_id
_entity_poly.type
_entity_poly.pdbx_seq_one_letter_code
_entity_poly.pdbx_strand_id
1 'polypeptide(L)'
;MPNIQKPSFMKTQRFFLLLLCISMFGIKNYAQTEKLNQTDANGKRHGKWMKKFEGTNQKRYEGTFEHGKEVGVFKFYKEGNYNQPVATKEYNTKNDSILVTYYTNNEAIVSQGNMVNKKREGTWRYYHKGGEKLMMIENYKNDKLHGNKKTFLPDGMLAQEENYKNGKLDGTEIVYLKDKQILQYYTYKNGKLNGLTKIYDKSGNILSEGNYKEDEKDGIWKFYDDGKVVQTIKYPLPKTPLKVKKKQTD
;
A
#
# COMPACT_ATOMS: atom_id res chain seq x y z
N MET A 1 -29.43 69.00 26.54
CA MET A 1 -29.60 68.32 27.84
C MET A 1 -28.66 67.12 27.88
N PRO A 2 -28.07 66.80 29.05
CA PRO A 2 -26.62 66.78 29.16
C PRO A 2 -25.95 65.40 29.05
N ASN A 3 -24.71 65.52 28.59
CA ASN A 3 -23.52 64.68 28.75
C ASN A 3 -23.46 63.96 30.12
N ILE A 4 -23.29 62.64 30.13
CA ILE A 4 -22.90 61.90 31.35
C ILE A 4 -21.53 61.26 31.11
N GLN A 5 -20.56 61.84 31.81
CA GLN A 5 -19.18 61.41 31.95
C GLN A 5 -19.07 60.04 32.65
N LYS A 6 -18.03 59.30 32.27
CA LYS A 6 -17.49 58.13 32.97
C LYS A 6 -17.12 58.44 34.42
N PRO A 7 -17.08 57.41 35.28
CA PRO A 7 -15.98 57.20 36.22
C PRO A 7 -15.16 55.98 35.75
N SER A 8 -13.86 56.07 35.46
CA SER A 8 -12.72 56.30 36.38
C SER A 8 -12.58 55.20 37.43
N PHE A 9 -12.05 54.03 37.04
CA PHE A 9 -11.46 53.07 37.97
C PHE A 9 -9.95 53.25 37.99
N MET A 10 -9.43 53.82 39.08
CA MET A 10 -8.01 53.84 39.40
C MET A 10 -7.75 52.95 40.62
N LYS A 11 -6.80 52.03 40.42
CA LYS A 11 -5.77 51.53 41.34
C LYS A 11 -6.20 50.94 42.68
N THR A 12 -5.97 49.64 42.81
CA THR A 12 -5.38 49.07 44.03
C THR A 12 -4.19 48.19 43.65
N GLN A 13 -2.99 48.71 43.88
CA GLN A 13 -1.77 47.91 43.97
C GLN A 13 -1.89 47.01 45.20
N ARG A 14 -1.80 45.70 45.03
CA ARG A 14 -1.53 44.76 46.13
C ARG A 14 -0.24 44.04 45.83
N PHE A 15 0.82 44.47 46.51
CA PHE A 15 2.03 43.70 46.71
C PHE A 15 1.65 42.44 47.49
N PHE A 16 1.82 41.27 46.87
CA PHE A 16 1.91 40.00 47.58
C PHE A 16 3.33 39.47 47.39
N LEU A 17 4.14 39.64 48.41
CA LEU A 17 5.44 39.00 48.55
C LEU A 17 5.16 37.54 48.95
N LEU A 18 5.09 36.63 47.98
CA LEU A 18 4.98 35.20 48.24
C LEU A 18 6.41 34.62 48.29
N LEU A 19 6.92 34.47 49.50
CA LEU A 19 8.12 33.68 49.79
C LEU A 19 7.83 32.22 49.42
N LEU A 20 8.23 31.84 48.21
CA LEU A 20 8.23 30.44 47.76
C LEU A 20 9.54 29.81 48.26
N CYS A 21 9.51 29.28 49.48
CA CYS A 21 10.51 28.32 49.93
C CYS A 21 10.38 27.07 49.04
N ILE A 22 11.11 27.04 47.94
CA ILE A 22 11.34 25.84 47.14
C ILE A 22 12.21 24.93 47.99
N SER A 23 11.59 24.05 48.77
CA SER A 23 12.29 22.90 49.32
C SER A 23 12.70 22.04 48.13
N MET A 24 14.00 22.07 47.82
CA MET A 24 14.64 21.13 46.91
C MET A 24 14.58 19.72 47.50
N PHE A 25 13.41 19.08 47.47
CA PHE A 25 13.36 17.63 47.45
C PHE A 25 13.69 17.21 46.03
N GLY A 26 14.98 17.00 45.78
CA GLY A 26 15.47 16.37 44.57
C GLY A 26 14.83 14.99 44.44
N ILE A 27 13.87 14.87 43.53
CA ILE A 27 13.43 13.56 43.04
C ILE A 27 14.61 13.02 42.25
N LYS A 28 15.44 12.22 42.92
CA LYS A 28 16.40 11.36 42.23
C LYS A 28 15.58 10.33 41.46
N ASN A 29 15.21 10.68 40.22
CA ASN A 29 14.85 9.68 39.23
C ASN A 29 16.11 8.83 39.00
N TYR A 30 16.26 7.76 39.78
CA TYR A 30 17.10 6.66 39.37
C TYR A 30 16.45 6.12 38.10
N ALA A 31 16.95 6.56 36.94
CA ALA A 31 16.71 5.87 35.69
C ALA A 31 17.29 4.46 35.87
N GLN A 32 16.49 3.54 36.38
CA GLN A 32 16.85 2.15 36.45
C GLN A 32 17.13 1.72 35.02
N THR A 33 18.39 1.48 34.70
CA THR A 33 18.78 1.02 33.38
C THR A 33 18.03 -0.29 33.13
N GLU A 34 17.06 -0.26 32.22
CA GLU A 34 16.31 -1.47 31.87
C GLU A 34 17.30 -2.54 31.42
N LYS A 35 17.36 -3.65 32.16
CA LYS A 35 18.24 -4.77 31.80
C LYS A 35 17.74 -5.36 30.49
N LEU A 36 18.64 -5.48 29.51
CA LEU A 36 18.33 -6.06 28.21
C LEU A 36 18.48 -7.57 28.24
N ASN A 37 17.75 -8.26 27.37
CA ASN A 37 17.88 -9.69 27.09
C ASN A 37 17.67 -10.59 28.34
N GLN A 38 16.64 -10.30 29.13
CA GLN A 38 16.35 -11.01 30.40
C GLN A 38 15.29 -12.11 30.24
N THR A 39 15.44 -13.25 30.89
CA THR A 39 14.38 -14.28 30.86
C THR A 39 13.44 -14.18 32.06
N ASP A 40 12.21 -14.66 31.89
CA ASP A 40 11.30 -14.92 33.01
C ASP A 40 11.74 -16.16 33.81
N ALA A 41 10.99 -16.48 34.87
CA ALA A 41 11.25 -17.64 35.73
C ALA A 41 11.25 -19.00 35.00
N ASN A 42 10.66 -19.08 33.81
CA ASN A 42 10.60 -20.28 32.98
C ASN A 42 11.67 -20.28 31.87
N GLY A 43 12.62 -19.32 31.89
CA GLY A 43 13.65 -19.18 30.86
C GLY A 43 13.13 -18.61 29.54
N LYS A 44 11.89 -18.10 29.48
CA LYS A 44 11.35 -17.47 28.26
C LYS A 44 11.78 -16.01 28.19
N ARG A 45 11.93 -15.48 26.98
CA ARG A 45 12.30 -14.07 26.77
C ARG A 45 11.27 -13.13 27.41
N HIS A 46 11.71 -12.18 28.24
CA HIS A 46 10.85 -11.20 28.91
C HIS A 46 11.50 -9.81 29.03
N GLY A 47 10.76 -8.75 28.72
CA GLY A 47 11.25 -7.39 28.71
C GLY A 47 11.99 -7.01 27.43
N LYS A 48 12.83 -5.98 27.51
CA LYS A 48 13.54 -5.42 26.35
C LYS A 48 14.58 -6.38 25.79
N TRP A 49 14.58 -6.54 24.48
CA TRP A 49 15.57 -7.31 23.73
C TRP A 49 16.30 -6.47 22.73
N MET A 50 17.59 -6.74 22.58
CA MET A 50 18.42 -6.22 21.51
C MET A 50 19.42 -7.29 21.07
N LYS A 51 19.47 -7.55 19.76
CA LYS A 51 20.51 -8.37 19.13
C LYS A 51 21.36 -7.49 18.22
N LYS A 52 22.66 -7.72 18.23
CA LYS A 52 23.64 -7.07 17.35
C LYS A 52 24.03 -7.94 16.17
N PHE A 53 24.62 -7.34 15.14
CA PHE A 53 25.35 -8.10 14.11
C PHE A 53 26.61 -8.71 14.72
N GLU A 54 27.00 -9.87 14.20
CA GLU A 54 28.16 -10.60 14.70
C GLU A 54 29.44 -9.80 14.48
N GLY A 55 30.32 -9.75 15.48
CA GLY A 55 31.56 -8.98 15.41
C GLY A 55 31.40 -7.46 15.43
N THR A 56 30.18 -6.92 15.60
CA THR A 56 29.96 -5.46 15.62
C THR A 56 29.12 -5.00 16.81
N ASN A 57 29.13 -3.68 17.05
CA ASN A 57 28.21 -3.04 17.98
C ASN A 57 26.89 -2.60 17.35
N GLN A 58 26.70 -2.85 16.05
CA GLN A 58 25.51 -2.43 15.33
C GLN A 58 24.30 -3.28 15.72
N LYS A 59 23.18 -2.62 16.04
CA LYS A 59 21.91 -3.31 16.26
C LYS A 59 21.48 -4.04 14.99
N ARG A 60 21.01 -5.27 15.15
CA ARG A 60 20.35 -6.07 14.10
C ARG A 60 18.84 -6.02 14.28
N TYR A 61 18.37 -6.16 15.52
CA TYR A 61 16.98 -5.86 15.88
C TYR A 61 16.86 -5.46 17.36
N GLU A 62 15.78 -4.77 17.68
CA GLU A 62 15.34 -4.54 19.06
C GLU A 62 13.81 -4.66 19.17
N GLY A 63 13.30 -4.97 20.36
CA GLY A 63 11.88 -5.14 20.62
C GLY A 63 11.59 -5.55 22.07
N THR A 64 10.35 -5.90 22.37
CA THR A 64 9.94 -6.35 23.72
C THR A 64 9.36 -7.75 23.64
N PHE A 65 9.73 -8.61 24.57
CA PHE A 65 9.09 -9.90 24.76
C PHE A 65 8.25 -9.91 26.03
N GLU A 66 7.15 -10.63 26.02
CA GLU A 66 6.35 -10.95 27.20
C GLU A 66 6.14 -12.46 27.24
N HIS A 67 6.83 -13.12 28.18
CA HIS A 67 6.77 -14.57 28.38
C HIS A 67 7.03 -15.38 27.09
N GLY A 68 8.01 -14.94 26.32
CA GLY A 68 8.45 -15.55 25.05
C GLY A 68 7.72 -15.03 23.81
N LYS A 69 6.63 -14.26 23.96
CA LYS A 69 5.87 -13.68 22.84
C LYS A 69 6.38 -12.30 22.49
N GLU A 70 6.52 -11.99 21.21
CA GLU A 70 6.78 -10.63 20.74
C GLU A 70 5.59 -9.71 21.05
N VAL A 71 5.86 -8.54 21.63
CA VAL A 71 4.83 -7.52 21.92
C VAL A 71 5.31 -6.12 21.53
N GLY A 72 4.36 -5.24 21.20
CA GLY A 72 4.66 -3.87 20.78
C GLY A 72 5.36 -3.82 19.42
N VAL A 73 6.38 -2.96 19.30
CA VAL A 73 7.09 -2.73 18.04
C VAL A 73 8.48 -3.36 18.08
N PHE A 74 8.76 -4.22 17.11
CA PHE A 74 10.10 -4.67 16.78
C PHE A 74 10.67 -3.82 15.65
N LYS A 75 11.93 -3.42 15.79
CA LYS A 75 12.70 -2.65 14.81
C LYS A 75 13.82 -3.52 14.26
N PHE A 76 14.00 -3.53 12.94
CA PHE A 76 15.00 -4.32 12.24
C PHE A 76 15.93 -3.41 11.45
N TYR A 77 17.23 -3.64 11.56
CA TYR A 77 18.27 -2.80 10.97
C TYR A 77 19.04 -3.57 9.91
N LYS A 78 19.57 -2.85 8.92
CA LYS A 78 20.43 -3.39 7.87
C LYS A 78 21.88 -3.08 8.20
N GLU A 79 22.77 -4.06 8.02
CA GLU A 79 24.21 -3.86 8.23
C GLU A 79 24.74 -2.66 7.42
N GLY A 80 25.58 -1.83 8.06
CA GLY A 80 26.06 -0.56 7.52
C GLY A 80 25.09 0.63 7.66
N ASN A 81 23.82 0.41 8.02
CA ASN A 81 22.88 1.48 8.38
C ASN A 81 22.65 1.50 9.91
N TYR A 82 23.25 2.48 10.59
CA TYR A 82 23.31 2.52 12.06
C TYR A 82 22.13 3.23 12.72
N ASN A 83 21.48 4.14 12.01
CA ASN A 83 20.62 5.12 12.68
C ASN A 83 19.14 4.78 12.58
N GLN A 84 18.72 4.03 11.56
CA GLN A 84 17.30 3.82 11.29
C GLN A 84 16.95 2.38 10.94
N PRO A 85 15.77 1.90 11.37
CA PRO A 85 15.29 0.58 10.98
C PRO A 85 14.88 0.58 9.50
N VAL A 86 15.18 -0.51 8.82
CA VAL A 86 14.68 -0.79 7.46
C VAL A 86 13.32 -1.49 7.47
N ALA A 87 12.92 -2.02 8.63
CA ALA A 87 11.58 -2.56 8.81
C ALA A 87 11.13 -2.46 10.28
N THR A 88 9.82 -2.35 10.48
CA THR A 88 9.16 -2.53 11.77
C THR A 88 8.12 -3.64 11.70
N LYS A 89 7.89 -4.29 12.85
CA LYS A 89 6.77 -5.21 13.07
C LYS A 89 6.04 -4.79 14.33
N GLU A 90 4.82 -4.32 14.19
CA GLU A 90 3.96 -3.92 15.28
C GLU A 90 2.92 -5.01 15.54
N TYR A 91 3.01 -5.62 16.71
CA TYR A 91 2.17 -6.74 17.12
C TYR A 91 0.87 -6.22 17.73
N ASN A 92 -0.27 -6.60 17.14
CA ASN A 92 -1.59 -6.19 17.61
C ASN A 92 -1.92 -6.85 18.95
N THR A 93 -2.52 -6.11 19.88
CA THR A 93 -2.85 -6.62 21.22
C THR A 93 -4.17 -7.38 21.29
N LYS A 94 -5.01 -7.27 20.25
CA LYS A 94 -6.37 -7.84 20.20
C LYS A 94 -6.49 -9.06 19.28
N ASN A 95 -5.55 -9.25 18.37
CA ASN A 95 -5.56 -10.36 17.41
C ASN A 95 -4.13 -10.70 16.94
N ASP A 96 -3.99 -11.76 16.15
CA ASP A 96 -2.70 -12.24 15.64
C ASP A 96 -2.13 -11.43 14.47
N SER A 97 -2.67 -10.25 14.18
CA SER A 97 -2.16 -9.40 13.10
C SER A 97 -0.89 -8.67 13.52
N ILE A 98 0.03 -8.56 12.57
CA ILE A 98 1.28 -7.84 12.71
C ILE A 98 1.33 -6.82 11.58
N LEU A 99 1.29 -5.53 11.90
CA LEU A 99 1.54 -4.48 10.92
C LEU A 99 3.04 -4.47 10.62
N VAL A 100 3.39 -4.64 9.35
CA VAL A 100 4.76 -4.61 8.87
C VAL A 100 4.94 -3.38 8.01
N THR A 101 5.95 -2.57 8.33
CA THR A 101 6.32 -1.40 7.54
C THR A 101 7.77 -1.52 7.12
N TYR A 102 8.04 -1.26 5.85
CA TYR A 102 9.39 -1.24 5.28
C TYR A 102 9.77 0.20 4.94
N TYR A 103 11.02 0.55 5.23
CA TYR A 103 11.55 1.89 5.03
C TYR A 103 12.77 1.86 4.11
N THR A 104 13.00 2.97 3.43
CA THR A 104 14.28 3.25 2.79
C THR A 104 15.34 3.56 3.86
N ASN A 105 16.60 3.70 3.44
CA ASN A 105 17.68 4.13 4.35
C ASN A 105 17.49 5.56 4.88
N ASN A 106 16.63 6.37 4.25
CA ASN A 106 16.31 7.75 4.65
C ASN A 106 14.88 7.88 5.20
N GLU A 107 14.37 6.82 5.86
CA GLU A 107 13.10 6.82 6.63
C GLU A 107 11.81 6.91 5.81
N ALA A 108 11.88 7.08 4.49
CA ALA A 108 10.69 7.05 3.64
C ALA A 108 10.07 5.66 3.62
N ILE A 109 8.75 5.58 3.76
CA ILE A 109 8.02 4.30 3.71
C ILE A 109 8.08 3.76 2.28
N VAL A 110 8.49 2.51 2.13
CA VAL A 110 8.47 1.77 0.86
C VAL A 110 7.14 1.03 0.70
N SER A 111 6.73 0.34 1.76
CA SER A 111 5.46 -0.39 1.78
C SER A 111 5.02 -0.71 3.20
N GLN A 112 3.73 -0.97 3.37
CA GLN A 112 3.19 -1.48 4.62
C GLN A 112 1.93 -2.33 4.43
N GLY A 113 1.70 -3.26 5.35
CA GLY A 113 0.49 -4.06 5.41
C GLY A 113 0.53 -5.07 6.55
N ASN A 114 -0.56 -5.82 6.71
CA ASN A 114 -0.71 -6.74 7.82
C ASN A 114 -0.30 -8.17 7.45
N MET A 115 0.37 -8.84 8.38
CA MET A 115 0.60 -10.28 8.34
C MET A 115 -0.21 -10.98 9.43
N VAL A 116 -0.78 -12.13 9.11
CA VAL A 116 -1.40 -13.08 10.05
C VAL A 116 -0.77 -14.44 9.81
N ASN A 117 -0.33 -15.14 10.87
CA ASN A 117 0.33 -16.44 10.75
C ASN A 117 1.52 -16.46 9.77
N LYS A 118 2.32 -15.39 9.78
CA LYS A 118 3.47 -15.17 8.87
C LYS A 118 3.09 -15.05 7.38
N LYS A 119 1.82 -14.81 7.06
CA LYS A 119 1.32 -14.59 5.70
C LYS A 119 0.69 -13.21 5.57
N ARG A 120 0.85 -12.54 4.43
CA ARG A 120 0.16 -11.28 4.11
C ARG A 120 -1.35 -11.48 4.08
N GLU A 121 -2.07 -10.56 4.69
CA GLU A 121 -3.51 -10.58 4.83
C GLU A 121 -4.07 -9.14 4.71
N GLY A 122 -5.16 -8.99 3.95
CA GLY A 122 -5.79 -7.70 3.71
C GLY A 122 -4.96 -6.78 2.81
N THR A 123 -5.08 -5.48 3.02
CA THR A 123 -4.52 -4.46 2.13
C THR A 123 -3.03 -4.19 2.41
N TRP A 124 -2.22 -4.34 1.37
CA TRP A 124 -0.83 -3.87 1.29
C TRP A 124 -0.75 -2.58 0.48
N ARG A 125 0.03 -1.62 0.95
CA ARG A 125 0.27 -0.33 0.29
C ARG A 125 1.74 -0.20 -0.05
N TYR A 126 2.02 0.30 -1.24
CA TYR A 126 3.37 0.61 -1.72
C TYR A 126 3.41 2.05 -2.16
N TYR A 127 4.55 2.71 -1.95
CA TYR A 127 4.69 4.14 -2.14
C TYR A 127 5.76 4.45 -3.19
N HIS A 128 5.57 5.56 -3.90
CA HIS A 128 6.58 6.14 -4.78
C HIS A 128 7.79 6.60 -3.99
N LYS A 129 8.88 6.92 -4.70
CA LYS A 129 10.09 7.52 -4.10
C LYS A 129 9.69 8.73 -3.24
N GLY A 130 10.16 8.76 -1.99
CA GLY A 130 9.82 9.77 -0.99
C GLY A 130 8.74 9.32 0.00
N GLY A 131 7.98 8.26 -0.28
CA GLY A 131 7.10 7.60 0.69
C GLY A 131 5.74 8.27 0.92
N GLU A 132 5.49 9.44 0.31
CA GLU A 132 4.25 10.20 0.55
C GLU A 132 3.09 9.77 -0.36
N LYS A 133 3.39 9.40 -1.61
CA LYS A 133 2.38 9.11 -2.63
C LYS A 133 2.25 7.61 -2.86
N LEU A 134 1.02 7.11 -2.90
CA LEU A 134 0.73 5.72 -3.22
C LEU A 134 1.16 5.41 -4.65
N MET A 135 1.91 4.31 -4.81
CA MET A 135 2.25 3.71 -6.09
C MET A 135 1.31 2.54 -6.38
N MET A 136 1.00 1.73 -5.36
CA MET A 136 0.21 0.53 -5.55
C MET A 136 -0.55 0.16 -4.29
N ILE A 137 -1.77 -0.34 -4.46
CA ILE A 137 -2.56 -1.00 -3.43
C ILE A 137 -2.81 -2.42 -3.90
N GLU A 138 -2.51 -3.40 -3.07
CA GLU A 138 -2.77 -4.82 -3.33
C GLU A 138 -3.59 -5.39 -2.18
N ASN A 139 -4.48 -6.34 -2.46
CA ASN A 139 -5.20 -7.07 -1.43
C ASN A 139 -4.76 -8.54 -1.42
N TYR A 140 -4.56 -9.08 -0.22
CA TYR A 140 -4.04 -10.41 0.02
C TYR A 140 -4.97 -11.23 0.88
N LYS A 141 -4.99 -12.53 0.64
CA LYS A 141 -5.56 -13.55 1.51
C LYS A 141 -4.60 -14.72 1.57
N ASN A 142 -4.05 -15.02 2.75
CA ASN A 142 -3.05 -16.07 2.93
C ASN A 142 -1.90 -16.00 1.91
N ASP A 143 -1.21 -14.85 1.82
CA ASP A 143 -0.10 -14.56 0.88
C ASP A 143 -0.43 -14.48 -0.61
N LYS A 144 -1.67 -14.80 -1.01
CA LYS A 144 -2.10 -14.75 -2.41
C LYS A 144 -2.88 -13.47 -2.69
N LEU A 145 -2.62 -12.83 -3.84
CA LEU A 145 -3.45 -11.71 -4.29
C LEU A 145 -4.92 -12.15 -4.37
N HIS A 146 -5.79 -11.36 -3.76
CA HIS A 146 -7.21 -11.65 -3.65
C HIS A 146 -8.00 -10.36 -3.47
N GLY A 147 -8.91 -10.08 -4.39
CA GLY A 147 -9.59 -8.80 -4.52
C GLY A 147 -8.85 -7.86 -5.44
N ASN A 148 -9.03 -6.56 -5.21
CA ASN A 148 -8.61 -5.53 -6.13
C ASN A 148 -7.12 -5.18 -5.98
N LYS A 149 -6.45 -4.88 -7.09
CA LYS A 149 -5.12 -4.27 -7.16
C LYS A 149 -5.23 -2.96 -7.95
N LYS A 150 -4.65 -1.88 -7.41
CA LYS A 150 -4.64 -0.56 -8.04
C LYS A 150 -3.22 -0.05 -8.17
N THR A 151 -2.88 0.51 -9.32
CA THR A 151 -1.59 1.16 -9.59
C THR A 151 -1.81 2.62 -9.90
N PHE A 152 -0.96 3.48 -9.34
CA PHE A 152 -1.08 4.94 -9.44
C PHE A 152 0.19 5.55 -10.01
N LEU A 153 0.03 6.59 -10.82
CA LEU A 153 1.12 7.43 -11.31
C LEU A 153 1.72 8.30 -10.18
N PRO A 154 2.92 8.88 -10.37
CA PRO A 154 3.55 9.76 -9.37
C PRO A 154 2.76 11.05 -9.05
N ASP A 155 1.80 11.43 -9.87
CA ASP A 155 0.86 12.53 -9.60
C ASP A 155 -0.37 12.09 -8.78
N GLY A 156 -0.51 10.78 -8.50
CA GLY A 156 -1.61 10.19 -7.74
C GLY A 156 -2.78 9.72 -8.61
N MET A 157 -2.71 9.88 -9.93
CA MET A 157 -3.76 9.42 -10.83
C MET A 157 -3.77 7.90 -10.95
N LEU A 158 -4.96 7.28 -10.96
CA LEU A 158 -5.12 5.85 -11.15
C LEU A 158 -4.70 5.48 -12.58
N ALA A 159 -3.71 4.60 -12.70
CA ALA A 159 -3.18 4.14 -13.98
C ALA A 159 -3.79 2.80 -14.40
N GLN A 160 -4.06 1.92 -13.43
CA GLN A 160 -4.52 0.57 -13.68
C GLN A 160 -5.31 0.02 -12.49
N GLU A 161 -6.34 -0.75 -12.77
CA GLU A 161 -7.13 -1.50 -11.81
C GLU A 161 -7.31 -2.94 -12.28
N GLU A 162 -7.01 -3.90 -11.41
CA GLU A 162 -7.03 -5.33 -11.70
C GLU A 162 -7.79 -6.07 -10.59
N ASN A 163 -8.47 -7.17 -10.93
CA ASN A 163 -9.08 -8.06 -9.94
C ASN A 163 -8.40 -9.41 -9.91
N TYR A 164 -8.09 -9.89 -8.71
CA TYR A 164 -7.42 -11.14 -8.46
C TYR A 164 -8.26 -12.09 -7.61
N LYS A 165 -8.15 -13.38 -7.88
CA LYS A 165 -8.67 -14.46 -7.05
C LYS A 165 -7.60 -15.54 -6.90
N ASN A 166 -7.17 -15.77 -5.66
CA ASN A 166 -6.20 -16.81 -5.30
C ASN A 166 -4.88 -16.70 -6.10
N GLY A 167 -4.40 -15.48 -6.32
CA GLY A 167 -3.15 -15.20 -7.01
C GLY A 167 -3.24 -15.11 -8.53
N LYS A 168 -4.44 -15.24 -9.12
CA LYS A 168 -4.66 -15.14 -10.57
C LYS A 168 -5.58 -13.99 -10.90
N LEU A 169 -5.39 -13.34 -12.05
CA LEU A 169 -6.38 -12.38 -12.57
C LEU A 169 -7.73 -13.10 -12.78
N ASP A 170 -8.79 -12.55 -12.20
CA ASP A 170 -10.14 -13.10 -12.24
C ASP A 170 -11.13 -11.94 -12.04
N GLY A 171 -11.82 -11.57 -13.12
CA GLY A 171 -12.57 -10.32 -13.22
C GLY A 171 -11.94 -9.37 -14.23
N THR A 172 -11.99 -8.06 -13.97
CA THR A 172 -11.57 -7.06 -14.95
C THR A 172 -10.15 -6.57 -14.73
N GLU A 173 -9.48 -6.23 -15.82
CA GLU A 173 -8.32 -5.35 -15.87
C GLU A 173 -8.70 -4.08 -16.66
N ILE A 174 -8.44 -2.92 -16.10
CA ILE A 174 -8.73 -1.62 -16.70
C ILE A 174 -7.46 -0.77 -16.65
N VAL A 175 -7.04 -0.26 -17.80
CA VAL A 175 -5.93 0.68 -17.93
C VAL A 175 -6.49 2.05 -18.25
N TYR A 176 -6.03 3.07 -17.55
CA TYR A 176 -6.51 4.44 -17.67
C TYR A 176 -5.45 5.36 -18.28
N LEU A 177 -5.91 6.37 -19.01
CA LEU A 177 -5.16 7.56 -19.35
C LEU A 177 -5.08 8.50 -18.14
N LYS A 178 -4.18 9.49 -18.20
CA LYS A 178 -4.01 10.48 -17.13
C LYS A 178 -5.32 11.22 -16.80
N ASP A 179 -6.15 11.52 -17.79
CA ASP A 179 -7.44 12.17 -17.61
C ASP A 179 -8.57 11.23 -17.14
N LYS A 180 -8.23 10.01 -16.70
CA LYS A 180 -9.13 8.95 -16.21
C LYS A 180 -9.99 8.30 -17.30
N GLN A 181 -9.76 8.61 -18.57
CA GLN A 181 -10.40 7.87 -19.66
C GLN A 181 -9.85 6.44 -19.71
N ILE A 182 -10.69 5.48 -20.08
CA ILE A 182 -10.27 4.08 -20.24
C ILE A 182 -9.49 3.96 -21.53
N LEU A 183 -8.26 3.44 -21.45
CA LEU A 183 -7.44 3.09 -22.60
C LEU A 183 -7.69 1.64 -23.02
N GLN A 184 -7.80 0.75 -22.04
CA GLN A 184 -7.97 -0.69 -22.27
C GLN A 184 -8.86 -1.29 -21.19
N TYR A 185 -9.70 -2.22 -21.61
CA TYR A 185 -10.56 -3.02 -20.74
C TYR A 185 -10.45 -4.48 -21.17
N TYR A 186 -10.11 -5.36 -20.23
CA TYR A 186 -10.03 -6.79 -20.43
C TYR A 186 -10.82 -7.53 -19.36
N THR A 187 -11.38 -8.68 -19.74
CA THR A 187 -11.99 -9.63 -18.79
C THR A 187 -11.14 -10.88 -18.71
N TYR A 188 -10.84 -11.31 -17.48
CA TYR A 188 -10.08 -12.51 -17.17
C TYR A 188 -10.91 -13.51 -16.37
N LYS A 189 -10.59 -14.78 -16.56
CA LYS A 189 -11.05 -15.89 -15.73
C LYS A 189 -9.88 -16.83 -15.48
N ASN A 190 -9.58 -17.12 -14.20
CA ASN A 190 -8.48 -18.01 -13.80
C ASN A 190 -7.11 -17.68 -14.46
N GLY A 191 -6.81 -16.41 -14.67
CA GLY A 191 -5.55 -15.92 -15.24
C GLY A 191 -5.50 -15.86 -16.76
N LYS A 192 -6.60 -16.14 -17.46
CA LYS A 192 -6.69 -16.09 -18.92
C LYS A 192 -7.72 -15.08 -19.39
N LEU A 193 -7.48 -14.45 -20.53
CA LEU A 193 -8.48 -13.60 -21.19
C LEU A 193 -9.71 -14.45 -21.53
N ASN A 194 -10.85 -14.06 -20.98
CA ASN A 194 -12.10 -14.78 -21.12
C ASN A 194 -13.27 -13.82 -20.90
N GLY A 195 -13.86 -13.36 -22.01
CA GLY A 195 -14.94 -12.38 -22.04
C GLY A 195 -14.56 -11.12 -22.83
N LEU A 196 -15.31 -10.06 -22.56
CA LEU A 196 -15.23 -8.80 -23.29
C LEU A 196 -13.85 -8.14 -23.20
N THR A 197 -13.38 -7.64 -24.33
CA THR A 197 -12.22 -6.76 -24.44
C THR A 197 -12.61 -5.52 -25.24
N LYS A 198 -12.17 -4.35 -24.78
CA LYS A 198 -12.32 -3.07 -25.48
C LYS A 198 -11.02 -2.29 -25.44
N ILE A 199 -10.64 -1.73 -26.57
CA ILE A 199 -9.46 -0.86 -26.71
C ILE A 199 -9.93 0.49 -27.23
N TYR A 200 -9.41 1.55 -26.63
CA TYR A 200 -9.75 2.93 -26.93
C TYR A 200 -8.52 3.71 -27.38
N ASP A 201 -8.73 4.81 -28.08
CA ASP A 201 -7.68 5.79 -28.38
C ASP A 201 -7.47 6.78 -27.23
N LYS A 202 -6.59 7.77 -27.43
CA LYS A 202 -6.29 8.82 -26.43
C LYS A 202 -7.42 9.82 -26.21
N SER A 203 -8.40 9.84 -27.09
CA SER A 203 -9.58 10.71 -27.04
C SER A 203 -10.81 9.97 -26.48
N GLY A 204 -10.66 8.69 -26.12
CA GLY A 204 -11.73 7.86 -25.57
C GLY A 204 -12.61 7.20 -26.64
N ASN A 205 -12.26 7.32 -27.92
CA ASN A 205 -13.00 6.64 -28.99
C ASN A 205 -12.62 5.17 -29.01
N ILE A 206 -13.60 4.29 -29.20
CA ILE A 206 -13.36 2.86 -29.32
C ILE A 206 -12.59 2.58 -30.62
N LEU A 207 -11.52 1.80 -30.53
CA LEU A 207 -10.72 1.32 -31.67
C LEU A 207 -11.07 -0.12 -32.03
N SER A 208 -11.33 -0.95 -31.02
CA SER A 208 -11.77 -2.33 -31.24
C SER A 208 -12.51 -2.89 -30.03
N GLU A 209 -13.43 -3.81 -30.32
CA GLU A 209 -14.06 -4.64 -29.30
C GLU A 209 -14.30 -6.07 -29.80
N GLY A 210 -14.33 -6.99 -28.86
CA GLY A 210 -14.63 -8.40 -29.11
C GLY A 210 -14.57 -9.20 -27.82
N ASN A 211 -14.63 -10.52 -27.95
CA ASN A 211 -14.45 -11.42 -26.81
C ASN A 211 -13.22 -12.28 -26.99
N TYR A 212 -12.64 -12.68 -25.86
CA TYR A 212 -11.72 -13.80 -25.78
C TYR A 212 -12.39 -15.00 -25.11
N LYS A 213 -11.92 -16.19 -25.43
CA LYS A 213 -12.23 -17.43 -24.73
C LYS A 213 -10.92 -18.20 -24.56
N GLU A 214 -10.45 -18.31 -23.32
CA GLU A 214 -9.20 -19.01 -22.99
C GLU A 214 -8.00 -18.49 -23.80
N ASP A 215 -7.78 -17.16 -23.76
CA ASP A 215 -6.71 -16.43 -24.48
C ASP A 215 -6.83 -16.36 -26.01
N GLU A 216 -7.83 -17.02 -26.60
CA GLU A 216 -8.10 -16.94 -28.03
C GLU A 216 -9.24 -15.97 -28.34
N LYS A 217 -9.12 -15.18 -29.41
CA LYS A 217 -10.24 -14.35 -29.89
C LYS A 217 -11.43 -15.24 -30.22
N ASP A 218 -12.62 -14.88 -29.75
CA ASP A 218 -13.84 -15.66 -29.93
C ASP A 218 -15.00 -14.76 -30.39
N GLY A 219 -15.79 -15.30 -31.31
CA GLY A 219 -16.95 -14.60 -31.85
C GLY A 219 -16.59 -13.42 -32.75
N ILE A 220 -17.44 -12.39 -32.72
CA ILE A 220 -17.33 -11.24 -33.61
C ILE A 220 -16.43 -10.17 -32.99
N TRP A 221 -15.40 -9.79 -33.72
CA TRP A 221 -14.54 -8.63 -33.44
C TRP A 221 -14.89 -7.50 -34.39
N LYS A 222 -15.04 -6.29 -33.83
CA LYS A 222 -15.28 -5.06 -34.57
C LYS A 222 -14.10 -4.12 -34.41
N PHE A 223 -13.75 -3.45 -35.49
CA PHE A 223 -12.72 -2.42 -35.53
C PHE A 223 -13.34 -1.13 -36.05
N TYR A 224 -12.91 -0.03 -35.47
CA TYR A 224 -13.53 1.27 -35.66
C TYR A 224 -12.52 2.28 -36.18
N ASP A 225 -13.01 3.18 -37.02
CA ASP A 225 -12.34 4.41 -37.43
C ASP A 225 -13.35 5.55 -37.35
N ASP A 226 -12.99 6.64 -36.70
CA ASP A 226 -13.87 7.79 -36.43
C ASP A 226 -15.27 7.39 -35.92
N GLY A 227 -15.31 6.47 -34.96
CA GLY A 227 -16.54 5.96 -34.34
C GLY A 227 -17.39 5.02 -35.20
N LYS A 228 -17.01 4.74 -36.45
CA LYS A 228 -17.73 3.84 -37.37
C LYS A 228 -17.02 2.50 -37.48
N VAL A 229 -17.79 1.42 -37.56
CA VAL A 229 -17.21 0.08 -37.81
C VAL A 229 -16.67 0.02 -39.24
N VAL A 230 -15.35 -0.11 -39.37
CA VAL A 230 -14.67 -0.27 -40.66
C VAL A 230 -14.36 -1.73 -40.99
N GLN A 231 -14.30 -2.59 -39.97
CA GLN A 231 -14.02 -4.00 -40.16
C GLN A 231 -14.74 -4.86 -39.13
N THR A 232 -15.24 -6.01 -39.58
CA THR A 232 -15.79 -7.05 -38.71
C THR A 232 -15.14 -8.38 -39.06
N ILE A 233 -14.59 -9.09 -38.08
CA ILE A 233 -13.94 -10.39 -38.25
C ILE A 233 -14.56 -11.39 -37.29
N LYS A 234 -14.95 -12.56 -37.78
CA LYS A 234 -15.42 -13.67 -36.94
C LYS A 234 -14.25 -14.62 -36.63
N TYR A 235 -14.06 -14.93 -35.35
CA TYR A 235 -13.07 -15.87 -34.86
C TYR A 235 -13.72 -17.16 -34.30
N PRO A 236 -12.99 -18.30 -34.28
CA PRO A 236 -11.66 -18.46 -34.88
C PRO A 236 -11.71 -18.31 -36.40
N LEU A 237 -10.59 -17.89 -37.01
CA LEU A 237 -10.54 -17.72 -38.45
C LEU A 237 -10.81 -19.07 -39.15
N PRO A 238 -11.53 -19.08 -40.30
CA PRO A 238 -11.70 -20.29 -41.08
C PRO A 238 -10.33 -20.89 -41.45
N LYS A 239 -10.18 -22.20 -41.30
CA LYS A 239 -8.91 -22.92 -41.59
C LYS A 239 -8.54 -22.96 -43.08
N THR A 240 -9.35 -22.38 -43.97
CA THR A 240 -9.14 -22.44 -45.43
C THR A 240 -9.06 -21.03 -46.01
N PRO A 241 -8.04 -20.69 -46.81
CA PRO A 241 -8.00 -19.41 -47.51
C PRO A 241 -9.21 -19.31 -48.43
N LEU A 242 -9.92 -18.18 -48.40
CA LEU A 242 -10.97 -17.87 -49.37
C LEU A 242 -10.36 -18.02 -50.77
N LYS A 243 -10.79 -19.03 -51.54
CA LYS A 243 -10.47 -19.12 -52.97
C LYS A 243 -11.07 -17.89 -53.64
N VAL A 244 -10.23 -16.91 -53.94
CA VAL A 244 -10.60 -15.76 -54.77
C VAL A 244 -10.97 -16.32 -56.14
N LYS A 245 -12.27 -16.41 -56.44
CA LYS A 245 -12.73 -16.62 -57.82
C LYS A 245 -12.38 -15.34 -58.58
N LYS A 246 -11.26 -15.35 -59.30
CA LYS A 246 -11.00 -14.35 -60.34
C LYS A 246 -12.14 -14.47 -61.36
N LYS A 247 -12.95 -13.42 -61.51
CA LYS A 247 -13.82 -13.24 -62.67
C LYS A 247 -12.90 -13.21 -63.89
N GLN A 248 -13.00 -14.23 -64.74
CA GLN A 248 -12.52 -14.15 -66.10
C GLN A 248 -13.45 -13.14 -66.79
N THR A 249 -12.89 -12.02 -67.23
CA THR A 249 -13.51 -11.17 -68.25
C THR A 249 -13.27 -11.84 -69.58
N ASP A 250 -14.34 -11.95 -70.36
CA ASP A 250 -14.43 -12.59 -71.68
C ASP A 250 -13.39 -12.10 -72.69
#